data_AF-I1XMZ5-F1
#
_entry.id   AF-I1XMZ5-F1
#
_cell.length_a   1.000
_cell.length_b   1.000
_cell.length_c   1.000
_cell.angle_alpha   90.00
_cell.angle_beta   90.00
_cell.angle_gamma   90.00
#
_symmetry.space_group_name_H-M   'P 1'
#
loop_
_entity.id
_entity.type
_entity.pdbx_description
1 polymer ?
#
loop_
_entity_poly.entity_id
_entity_poly.type
_entity_poly.pdbx_seq_one_letter_code
_entity_poly.pdbx_strand_id
1 'polypeptide(L)' 'MHEDIVDLQTRMAFQDGVVEQLNQVVTDQQQQIDRLERRMEKLLGQVEALQADQLVQQANEPPPPHY' A
#
# COMPACT_ATOMS: atom_id res chain seq x y z
N MET A 1 -45.33 6.37 19.65
CA MET A 1 -44.40 6.64 20.77
C MET A 1 -43.48 5.45 21.05
N HIS A 2 -43.96 4.32 21.60
CA HIS A 2 -43.08 3.16 21.85
C HIS A 2 -42.65 2.42 20.57
N GLU A 3 -43.56 2.31 19.60
CA GLU A 3 -43.30 1.66 18.31
C GLU A 3 -42.25 2.42 17.47
N ASP A 4 -42.30 3.75 17.47
CA ASP A 4 -41.31 4.61 16.79
C ASP A 4 -39.90 4.45 17.39
N ILE A 5 -39.80 4.26 18.71
CA ILE A 5 -38.53 4.04 19.40
C ILE A 5 -37.94 2.68 19.01
N VAL A 6 -38.77 1.64 18.89
CA VAL A 6 -38.32 0.29 18.50
C VAL A 6 -37.85 0.27 17.04
N ASP A 7 -38.53 0.98 16.13
CA ASP A 7 -38.09 1.11 14.74
C ASP A 7 -36.74 1.84 14.65
N LEU A 8 -36.58 2.95 15.38
CA LEU A 8 -35.31 3.68 15.44
C LEU A 8 -34.16 2.81 15.98
N GLN A 9 -34.40 2.04 17.05
CA GLN A 9 -33.40 1.12 17.60
C GLN A 9 -33.01 0.02 16.60
N THR A 10 -33.98 -0.51 15.86
CA THR A 10 -33.73 -1.53 14.83
C THR A 10 -32.87 -0.97 13.70
N ARG A 11 -33.20 0.24 13.22
CA ARG A 11 -32.41 0.93 12.19
C ARG A 11 -31.02 1.30 12.68
N MET A 12 -30.87 1.65 13.95
CA MET A 12 -29.57 1.97 14.55
C MET A 12 -28.70 0.71 14.61
N ALA A 13 -29.23 -0.41 15.10
CA ALA A 13 -28.51 -1.68 15.14
C ALA A 13 -28.06 -2.15 13.74
N PHE A 14 -28.90 -1.94 12.72
CA PHE A 14 -28.51 -2.22 11.33
C PHE A 14 -27.36 -1.33 10.87
N GLN A 15 -27.43 -0.03 11.16
CA GLN A 15 -26.36 0.92 10.82
C GLN A 15 -25.05 0.60 11.54
N ASP A 16 -25.10 0.20 12.81
CA ASP A 16 -23.91 -0.23 13.57
C ASP A 16 -23.23 -1.42 12.88
N GLY A 17 -24.01 -2.42 12.45
CA GLY A 17 -23.48 -3.55 11.68
C GLY A 17 -22.87 -3.15 10.33
N VAL A 18 -23.47 -2.17 9.63
CA VAL A 18 -22.90 -1.63 8.39
C VAL A 18 -21.58 -0.90 8.67
N VAL A 19 -21.49 -0.12 9.75
CA VAL A 19 -20.26 0.58 10.14
C VAL A 19 -19.15 -0.41 10.46
N GLU A 20 -19.43 -1.48 11.20
CA GLU A 20 -18.46 -2.54 11.48
C GLU A 20 -17.95 -3.21 10.20
N GLN A 21 -18.86 -3.53 9.26
CA GLN A 21 -18.50 -4.12 7.98
C GLN A 21 -17.61 -3.19 7.14
N LEU A 22 -17.96 -1.89 7.08
CA LEU A 22 -17.15 -0.90 6.37
C LEU A 22 -15.77 -0.75 7.02
N ASN A 23 -15.69 -0.74 8.34
CA ASN A 23 -14.42 -0.66 9.06
C ASN A 23 -13.51 -1.86 8.76
N GLN A 24 -14.09 -3.07 8.72
CA GLN A 24 -13.34 -4.27 8.33
C GLN A 24 -12.77 -4.14 6.91
N VAL A 25 -13.60 -3.72 5.95
CA VAL A 25 -13.20 -3.52 4.55
C VAL A 25 -12.11 -2.44 4.41
N VAL A 26 -12.21 -1.33 5.16
CA VAL A 26 -11.19 -0.27 5.15
C VAL A 26 -9.87 -0.77 5.75
N THR A 27 -9.94 -1.52 6.86
CA THR A 27 -8.75 -2.08 7.52
C THR A 27 -8.03 -3.07 6.60
N ASP A 28 -8.77 -3.95 5.93
CA ASP A 28 -8.20 -4.92 5.01
C ASP A 28 -7.56 -4.25 3.79
N GLN A 29 -8.17 -3.17 3.29
CA GLN A 29 -7.59 -2.35 2.22
C GLN A 29 -6.31 -1.64 2.67
N GLN A 30 -6.29 -1.06 3.87
CA GLN A 30 -5.07 -0.41 4.39
C GLN A 30 -3.92 -1.41 4.49
N GLN A 31 -4.17 -2.62 4.99
CA GLN A 31 -3.15 -3.66 5.02
C GLN A 31 -2.66 -4.08 3.62
N GLN A 32 -3.53 -4.04 2.60
CA GLN A 32 -3.13 -4.28 1.21
C GLN A 32 -2.24 -3.16 0.69
N ILE A 33 -2.58 -1.90 0.97
CA ILE A 33 -1.79 -0.73 0.59
C ILE A 33 -0.41 -0.79 1.24
N ASP A 34 -0.32 -1.03 2.55
CA ASP A 34 0.96 -1.14 3.27
C ASP A 34 1.87 -2.21 2.65
N ARG A 35 1.29 -3.34 2.21
CA ARG A 35 2.03 -4.41 1.53
C ARG A 35 2.54 -3.97 0.15
N LEU A 36 1.76 -3.20 -0.58
CA LEU A 36 2.14 -2.68 -1.89
C LEU A 36 3.23 -1.62 -1.76
N GLU A 37 3.10 -0.69 -0.82
CA GLU A 37 4.10 0.34 -0.54
C GLU A 37 5.46 -0.28 -0.20
N ARG A 38 5.51 -1.24 0.73
CA ARG A 38 6.75 -1.97 1.06
C ARG A 38 7.37 -2.70 -0.12
N ARG A 39 6.56 -3.19 -1.06
CA ARG A 39 7.06 -3.85 -2.29
C ARG A 39 7.63 -2.81 -3.25
N MET A 40 6.98 -1.66 -3.39
CA MET A 40 7.48 -0.56 -4.21
C MET A 40 8.80 -0.02 -3.68
N GLU A 41 8.93 0.21 -2.38
CA GLU A 41 10.20 0.64 -1.76
C GLU A 41 11.34 -0.33 -2.06
N LYS A 42 11.08 -1.64 -1.97
CA LYS A 42 12.09 -2.66 -2.30
C LYS A 42 12.48 -2.64 -3.77
N LEU A 43 11.53 -2.45 -4.68
CA LEU A 43 11.82 -2.35 -6.11
C LEU A 43 12.61 -1.09 -6.44
N LEU A 44 12.26 0.05 -5.83
CA LEU A 44 13.03 1.29 -5.98
C LEU A 44 14.47 1.10 -5.53
N GLY A 45 14.68 0.49 -4.35
CA GLY A 45 16.03 0.20 -3.86
C GLY A 45 16.83 -0.75 -4.77
N GLN A 46 16.17 -1.73 -5.40
CA GLN A 46 16.83 -2.61 -6.38
C GLN A 46 17.24 -1.83 -7.65
N VAL A 47 16.38 -0.94 -8.14
CA VAL A 47 16.68 -0.10 -9.31
C VAL A 47 17.84 0.85 -9.02
N GLU A 48 17.87 1.47 -7.84
CA GLU A 48 18.97 2.34 -7.42
C GLU A 48 20.30 1.57 -7.31
N ALA A 49 20.28 0.37 -6.73
CA ALA A 49 21.46 -0.48 -6.64
C ALA A 49 22.01 -0.87 -8.02
N LEU A 50 21.14 -1.22 -8.96
CA LEU A 50 21.55 -1.54 -10.34
C LEU A 50 22.18 -0.33 -11.06
N GLN A 51 21.66 0.89 -10.84
CA GLN A 51 22.24 2.10 -11.39
C GLN A 51 23.63 2.41 -10.79
N ALA A 52 23.78 2.23 -9.48
CA ALA A 52 25.08 2.38 -8.81
C ALA A 52 26.12 1.39 -9.36
N ASP A 53 25.75 0.13 -9.54
CA ASP A 53 26.63 -0.89 -10.12
C ASP A 53 27.07 -0.54 -11.55
N GLN A 54 26.16 -0.03 -12.38
CA GLN A 54 26.49 0.43 -13.75
C GLN A 54 27.50 1.58 -13.75
N LEU A 55 27.36 2.56 -12.84
CA LEU A 55 28.30 3.67 -12.73
C LEU A 55 29.69 3.20 -12.28
N VAL A 56 29.76 2.24 -11.35
CA VAL A 56 31.03 1.64 -10.89
C VAL A 56 31.70 0.86 -12.02
N GLN A 57 30.94 0.14 -12.85
CA GLN A 57 31.48 -0.58 -14.01
C GLN A 57 32.06 0.38 -15.05
N GLN A 58 31.35 1.45 -15.41
CA GLN A 58 31.83 2.46 -16.37
C GLN A 58 33.09 3.19 -15.87
N ALA A 59 33.17 3.49 -14.56
CA ALA A 59 34.34 4.12 -13.98
C ALA A 59 35.60 3.22 -13.98
N ASN A 60 35.42 1.90 -14.02
CA ASN A 60 36.51 0.92 -14.04
C ASN A 60 36.88 0.43 -15.45
N GLU A 61 36.22 0.93 -16.51
CA GLU A 61 36.55 0.55 -17.88
C GLU A 61 37.78 1.33 -18.37
N PRO A 62 38.88 0.67 -18.76
CA PRO A 62 40.06 1.36 -19.27
C PRO A 62 39.73 2.08 -20.57
N PRO A 63 40.30 3.28 -20.82
CA PRO A 63 39.98 4.06 -22.00
C PRO A 63 40.23 3.27 -23.29
N PRO A 64 39.35 3.41 -24.31
CA PRO A 64 39.43 2.59 -25.51
C PRO A 64 40.76 2.80 -26.24
N PRO A 65 41.34 1.74 -26.82
CA PRO A 65 42.59 1.85 -27.55
C PRO A 65 42.42 2.76 -28.78
N HIS A 66 43.22 3.83 -28.85
CA HIS A 66 43.31 4.67 -30.04
C HIS A 66 44.18 3.94 -31.08
N TYR A 67 43.60 3.65 -32.26
CA TYR A 67 44.27 3.06 -33.43
C TYR A 67 44.45 4.09 -34.55
#